data_AF-A0A524K8K6-F1
#
_entry.id   AF-A0A524K8K6-F1
#
_cell.length_a   1.000
_cell.length_b   1.000
_cell.length_c   1.000
_cell.angle_alpha   90.00
_cell.angle_beta   90.00
_cell.angle_gamma   90.00
#
_symmetry.space_group_name_H-M   'P 1'
#
loop_
_entity.id
_entity.type
_entity.pdbx_description
1 polymer ?
#
loop_
_entity_poly.entity_id
_entity_poly.type
_entity_poly.pdbx_seq_one_letter_code
_entity_poly.pdbx_strand_id
1 'polypeptide(L)'
;METPFWNRGLRFTCTRCSDCCRHDPGVVFLSADDIIRLLCHMGLAFREFLDKFTRSVDVGTGWSISLTEKPGNDCIMWTPAGCSVYAARPVQCSSYPFWPGILDSEADWQAAAHKCPGIGSGALLEGSVIADRLMTRISNNALVLDYALRWETIDENTILGRKRFPAHSNDTRPA
;
A
#
# COMPACT_ATOMS: atom_id res chain seq x y z
N MET A 1 16.20 25.81 8.85
CA MET A 1 15.28 24.97 8.07
C MET A 1 13.90 25.57 8.20
N GLU A 2 13.28 25.94 7.08
CA GLU A 2 11.89 26.42 7.10
C GLU A 2 10.98 25.30 7.58
N THR A 3 9.95 25.66 8.33
CA THR A 3 8.95 24.70 8.80
C THR A 3 8.09 24.26 7.62
N PRO A 4 7.85 22.95 7.41
CA PRO A 4 7.01 22.47 6.32
C PRO A 4 5.60 23.08 6.37
N PHE A 5 5.00 23.38 5.22
CA PHE A 5 3.69 24.06 5.15
C PHE A 5 2.59 23.30 5.91
N TRP A 6 2.65 21.97 5.89
CA TRP A 6 1.69 21.07 6.53
C TRP A 6 1.81 21.03 8.05
N ASN A 7 2.83 21.66 8.65
CA ASN A 7 3.00 21.71 10.10
C ASN A 7 1.85 22.48 10.80
N ARG A 8 1.17 23.39 10.08
CA ARG A 8 -0.05 24.07 10.57
C ARG A 8 -1.32 23.21 10.49
N GLY A 9 -1.18 21.96 10.06
CA GLY A 9 -2.28 21.04 9.82
C GLY A 9 -2.88 21.16 8.42
N LEU A 10 -3.48 20.06 7.96
CA LEU A 10 -4.16 19.96 6.66
C LEU A 10 -5.52 19.28 6.84
N ARG A 11 -6.52 19.73 6.09
CA ARG A 11 -7.82 19.07 6.06
C ARG A 11 -7.80 17.89 5.11
N PHE A 12 -8.18 16.72 5.62
CA PHE A 12 -8.35 15.54 4.80
C PHE A 12 -9.28 14.51 5.42
N THR A 13 -10.22 14.02 4.61
CA THR A 13 -10.97 12.78 4.87
C THR A 13 -11.05 11.98 3.58
N CYS A 14 -10.67 10.69 3.62
CA CYS A 14 -10.90 9.80 2.47
C CYS A 14 -12.41 9.61 2.27
N THR A 15 -12.91 10.06 1.11
CA THR A 15 -14.33 9.97 0.73
C THR A 15 -14.69 8.62 0.06
N ARG A 16 -13.72 7.69 -0.02
CA ARG A 16 -13.85 6.41 -0.74
C ARG A 16 -14.24 6.60 -2.22
N CYS A 17 -13.79 7.69 -2.84
CA CYS A 17 -14.07 8.01 -4.25
C CYS A 17 -13.53 6.97 -5.25
N SER A 18 -12.54 6.18 -4.84
CA SER A 18 -11.86 5.16 -5.66
C SER A 18 -10.91 5.70 -6.75
N ASP A 19 -10.72 7.02 -6.86
CA ASP A 19 -9.83 7.62 -7.88
C ASP A 19 -8.37 7.14 -7.74
N CYS A 20 -7.88 6.93 -6.52
CA CYS A 20 -6.52 6.45 -6.30
C CYS A 20 -6.31 4.94 -6.53
N CYS A 21 -7.38 4.17 -6.77
CA CYS A 21 -7.32 2.71 -6.92
C CYS A 21 -7.77 2.25 -8.32
N ARG A 22 -8.08 3.17 -9.24
CA ARG A 22 -8.77 2.88 -10.49
C ARG A 22 -8.29 3.74 -11.64
N HIS A 23 -8.56 3.26 -12.86
CA HIS A 23 -8.43 3.97 -14.15
C HIS A 23 -7.00 4.32 -14.58
N ASP A 24 -6.18 4.83 -13.67
CA ASP A 24 -4.81 5.23 -13.94
C ASP A 24 -3.85 4.04 -13.77
N PRO A 25 -2.89 3.86 -14.68
CA PRO A 25 -1.82 2.89 -14.49
C PRO A 25 -1.00 3.27 -13.25
N GLY A 26 -0.62 2.27 -12.48
CA GLY A 26 0.15 2.48 -11.26
C GLY A 26 0.88 1.22 -10.82
N VAL A 27 1.64 1.36 -9.74
CA VAL A 27 2.26 0.26 -9.02
C VAL A 27 1.96 0.46 -7.54
N VAL A 28 1.49 -0.58 -6.86
CA VAL A 28 1.30 -0.58 -5.41
C VAL A 28 2.32 -1.53 -4.84
N PHE A 29 3.52 -1.02 -4.61
CA PHE A 29 4.60 -1.82 -4.05
C PHE A 29 4.29 -2.22 -2.62
N LEU A 30 4.60 -3.46 -2.30
CA LEU A 30 4.33 -4.07 -1.01
C LEU A 30 5.61 -4.24 -0.21
N SER A 31 5.55 -3.87 1.06
CA SER A 31 6.52 -4.32 2.05
C SER A 31 6.16 -5.71 2.60
N ALA A 32 7.09 -6.33 3.34
CA ALA A 32 6.81 -7.55 4.10
C ALA A 32 5.60 -7.39 5.04
N ASP A 33 5.52 -6.25 5.74
CA ASP A 33 4.45 -5.99 6.70
C ASP A 33 3.10 -5.73 5.99
N ASP A 34 3.11 -5.20 4.77
CA ASP A 34 1.89 -5.08 3.95
C ASP A 34 1.37 -6.45 3.52
N ILE A 35 2.27 -7.34 3.09
CA ILE A 35 1.93 -8.72 2.70
C ILE A 35 1.35 -9.49 3.88
N ILE A 36 1.98 -9.44 5.06
CA ILE A 36 1.44 -10.06 6.29
C ILE A 36 0.04 -9.51 6.58
N ARG A 37 -0.12 -8.18 6.57
CA ARG A 37 -1.41 -7.54 6.89
C ARG A 37 -2.51 -7.95 5.94
N LEU A 38 -2.23 -8.03 4.64
CA LEU A 38 -3.18 -8.48 3.63
C LEU A 38 -3.53 -9.95 3.80
N LEU A 39 -2.53 -10.82 4.00
CA LEU A 39 -2.74 -12.25 4.21
C LEU A 39 -3.61 -12.53 5.45
N CYS A 40 -3.30 -11.90 6.58
CA CYS A 40 -4.10 -12.02 7.79
C CYS A 40 -5.54 -11.52 7.60
N HIS A 41 -5.73 -10.43 6.85
CA HIS A 41 -7.07 -9.88 6.61
C HIS A 41 -7.89 -10.75 5.66
N MET A 42 -7.25 -11.33 4.64
CA MET A 42 -7.93 -12.12 3.61
C MET A 42 -8.08 -13.60 4.01
N GLY A 43 -7.32 -14.06 5.01
CA GLY A 43 -7.33 -15.47 5.44
C GLY A 43 -6.80 -16.43 4.38
N LEU A 44 -5.89 -15.97 3.52
CA LEU A 44 -5.34 -16.77 2.43
C LEU A 44 -3.98 -17.36 2.80
N ALA A 45 -3.59 -18.43 2.11
CA ALA A 45 -2.23 -18.92 2.15
C ALA A 45 -1.29 -17.99 1.37
N PHE A 46 -0.02 -17.92 1.79
CA PHE A 46 0.98 -17.04 1.18
C PHE A 46 1.08 -17.21 -0.35
N ARG A 47 1.19 -18.46 -0.83
CA ARG A 47 1.33 -18.72 -2.26
C ARG A 47 0.09 -18.34 -3.05
N GLU A 48 -1.08 -18.62 -2.50
CA GLU A 48 -2.35 -18.23 -3.12
C GLU A 48 -2.45 -16.70 -3.28
N PHE A 49 -2.04 -15.94 -2.25
CA PHE A 49 -2.01 -14.49 -2.31
C PHE A 49 -1.03 -13.99 -3.39
N LEU A 50 0.20 -14.50 -3.35
CA LEU A 50 1.26 -14.05 -4.25
C LEU A 50 0.86 -14.28 -5.72
N ASP A 51 0.36 -15.47 -6.05
CA ASP A 51 0.02 -15.81 -7.43
C ASP A 51 -1.23 -15.12 -7.97
N LYS A 52 -2.25 -14.91 -7.13
CA LYS A 52 -3.53 -14.35 -7.59
C LYS A 52 -3.60 -12.84 -7.54
N PHE A 53 -2.87 -12.20 -6.62
CA PHE A 53 -3.06 -10.78 -6.30
C PHE A 53 -1.84 -9.91 -6.55
N THR A 54 -0.69 -10.49 -6.88
CA THR A 54 0.55 -9.73 -7.06
C THR A 54 1.23 -10.00 -8.39
N ARG A 55 2.16 -9.13 -8.74
CA ARG A 55 3.07 -9.27 -9.89
C ARG A 55 4.45 -8.77 -9.52
N SER A 56 5.47 -9.29 -10.19
CA SER A 56 6.82 -8.71 -10.13
C SER A 56 6.93 -7.47 -11.02
N VAL A 57 7.73 -6.51 -10.57
CA VAL A 57 8.02 -5.27 -11.30
C VAL A 57 9.52 -5.03 -11.25
N ASP A 58 10.15 -4.83 -12.40
CA ASP A 58 11.56 -4.48 -12.47
C ASP A 58 11.75 -3.04 -11.95
N VAL A 59 12.60 -2.88 -10.94
CA VAL A 59 12.94 -1.56 -10.36
C VAL A 59 14.40 -1.16 -10.63
N GLY A 60 15.08 -1.86 -11.54
CA GLY A 60 16.47 -1.60 -11.96
C GLY A 60 17.54 -2.14 -11.01
N THR A 61 17.19 -2.45 -9.77
CA THR A 61 18.07 -3.07 -8.76
C THR A 61 17.58 -4.46 -8.32
N GLY A 62 16.47 -4.93 -8.90
CA GLY A 62 15.82 -6.19 -8.55
C GLY A 62 14.36 -6.21 -8.96
N TRP A 63 13.63 -7.22 -8.46
CA TRP A 63 12.18 -7.35 -8.61
C TRP A 63 11.46 -6.85 -7.36
N SER A 64 10.56 -5.88 -7.52
CA SER A 64 9.61 -5.52 -6.45
C SER A 64 8.28 -6.24 -6.63
N ILE A 65 7.59 -6.49 -5.53
CA ILE A 65 6.25 -7.09 -5.53
C ILE A 65 5.23 -5.95 -5.49
N SER A 66 4.37 -5.90 -6.51
CA SER A 66 3.23 -4.98 -6.57
C SER A 66 1.93 -5.77 -6.51
N LEU A 67 0.86 -5.15 -5.97
CA LEU A 67 -0.49 -5.62 -6.33
C LEU A 67 -0.65 -5.57 -7.85
N THR A 68 -1.39 -6.55 -8.37
CA THR A 68 -1.75 -6.59 -9.80
C THR A 68 -2.98 -5.72 -10.08
N GLU A 69 -3.22 -5.46 -11.36
CA GLU A 69 -4.33 -4.69 -11.88
C GLU A 69 -5.26 -5.58 -12.71
N LYS A 70 -6.54 -5.22 -12.74
CA LYS A 70 -7.56 -5.76 -13.64
C LYS A 70 -7.47 -5.05 -14.99
N PRO A 71 -8.11 -5.58 -16.04
CA PRO A 71 -8.34 -4.82 -17.27
C PRO A 71 -8.94 -3.45 -16.96
N GLY A 72 -8.37 -2.38 -17.52
CA GLY A 72 -8.76 -1.00 -17.22
C GLY A 72 -8.02 -0.34 -16.05
N ASN A 73 -6.92 -0.95 -15.56
CA ASN A 73 -6.05 -0.44 -14.49
C ASN A 73 -6.72 -0.34 -13.10
N ASP A 74 -7.86 -1.00 -12.90
CA ASP A 74 -8.44 -1.12 -11.57
C ASP A 74 -7.57 -2.03 -10.69
N CYS A 75 -7.22 -1.58 -9.49
CA CYS A 75 -6.50 -2.42 -8.52
C CYS A 75 -7.23 -3.76 -8.31
N ILE A 76 -6.50 -4.87 -8.19
CA ILE A 76 -7.09 -6.20 -7.98
C ILE A 76 -8.05 -6.28 -6.78
N MET A 77 -7.79 -5.45 -5.75
CA MET A 77 -8.60 -5.37 -4.53
C MET A 77 -9.86 -4.51 -4.67
N TRP A 78 -10.07 -3.84 -5.81
CA TRP A 78 -11.25 -3.02 -6.03
C TRP A 78 -12.47 -3.89 -6.40
N THR A 79 -13.64 -3.53 -5.87
CA THR A 79 -14.94 -4.15 -6.16
C THR A 79 -15.96 -3.06 -6.45
N PRO A 80 -17.16 -3.38 -6.98
CA PRO A 80 -18.23 -2.38 -7.12
C PRO A 80 -18.60 -1.66 -5.81
N ALA A 81 -18.32 -2.27 -4.65
CA ALA A 81 -18.52 -1.67 -3.32
C ALA A 81 -17.30 -0.88 -2.80
N GLY A 82 -16.26 -0.71 -3.62
CA GLY A 82 -14.97 -0.10 -3.28
C GLY A 82 -13.87 -1.12 -2.96
N CYS A 83 -12.80 -0.65 -2.31
CA CYS A 83 -11.67 -1.49 -1.90
C CYS A 83 -12.10 -2.58 -0.89
N SER A 84 -11.98 -3.86 -1.26
CA SER A 84 -12.35 -4.99 -0.40
C SER A 84 -11.48 -5.08 0.86
N VAL A 85 -10.22 -4.67 0.77
CA VAL A 85 -9.25 -4.69 1.87
C VAL A 85 -9.07 -3.31 2.52
N TYR A 86 -10.11 -2.46 2.55
CA TYR A 86 -9.98 -1.05 2.99
C TYR A 86 -9.33 -0.89 4.38
N ALA A 87 -9.64 -1.79 5.31
CA ALA A 87 -9.09 -1.81 6.66
C ALA A 87 -7.64 -2.34 6.74
N ALA A 88 -7.20 -3.10 5.74
CA ALA A 88 -5.88 -3.73 5.67
C ALA A 88 -5.00 -3.15 4.55
N ARG A 89 -5.38 -1.99 3.99
CA ARG A 89 -4.69 -1.36 2.85
C ARG A 89 -3.17 -1.33 3.04
N PRO A 90 -2.38 -1.58 1.98
CA PRO A 90 -0.94 -1.33 1.98
C PRO A 90 -0.62 0.08 2.46
N VAL A 91 0.56 0.30 3.03
CA VAL A 91 0.92 1.63 3.57
C VAL A 91 0.86 2.69 2.48
N GLN A 92 1.27 2.38 1.25
CA GLN A 92 1.13 3.29 0.12
C GLN A 92 -0.33 3.78 -0.02
N CYS A 93 -1.31 2.89 0.03
CA CYS A 93 -2.73 3.24 -0.13
C CYS A 93 -3.36 3.89 1.11
N SER A 94 -2.94 3.52 2.32
CA SER A 94 -3.50 4.07 3.56
C SER A 94 -2.89 5.41 3.97
N SER A 95 -1.65 5.69 3.54
CA SER A 95 -0.95 6.96 3.77
C SER A 95 -1.27 8.03 2.73
N TYR A 96 -1.91 7.71 1.60
CA TYR A 96 -2.33 8.74 0.65
C TYR A 96 -3.31 9.72 1.32
N PRO A 97 -3.18 11.05 1.11
CA PRO A 97 -2.27 11.76 0.20
C PRO A 97 -0.96 12.26 0.84
N PHE A 98 -0.56 11.77 2.01
CA PHE A 98 0.61 12.24 2.77
C PHE A 98 1.93 11.63 2.27
N TRP A 99 2.07 11.52 0.94
CA TRP A 99 3.28 11.01 0.32
C TRP A 99 4.34 12.12 0.22
N PRO A 100 5.65 11.77 0.25
CA PRO A 100 6.72 12.77 0.17
C PRO A 100 6.55 13.77 -0.97
N GLY A 101 6.27 13.31 -2.20
CA GLY A 101 6.10 14.19 -3.36
C GLY A 101 4.83 15.04 -3.35
N ILE A 102 3.80 14.68 -2.57
CA ILE A 102 2.59 15.50 -2.42
C ILE A 102 2.79 16.53 -1.29
N LEU A 103 3.59 16.20 -0.29
CA LEU A 103 3.91 17.06 0.86
C LEU A 103 5.18 17.91 0.64
N ASP A 104 5.77 17.87 -0.56
CA ASP A 104 6.98 18.63 -0.89
C ASP A 104 6.70 20.14 -0.89
N SER A 105 5.58 20.54 -1.50
CA SER A 105 5.12 21.92 -1.51
C SER A 105 3.60 22.05 -1.39
N GLU A 106 3.13 23.24 -1.00
CA GLU A 106 1.70 23.57 -1.05
C GLU A 106 1.14 23.42 -2.48
N ALA A 107 1.94 23.73 -3.51
CA ALA A 107 1.53 23.59 -4.90
C ALA A 107 1.26 22.12 -5.27
N ASP A 108 2.10 21.18 -4.82
CA ASP A 108 1.90 19.74 -5.05
C ASP A 108 0.67 19.22 -4.30
N TRP A 109 0.43 19.73 -3.09
CA TRP A 109 -0.79 19.43 -2.33
C TRP A 109 -2.05 19.88 -3.07
N GLN A 110 -2.07 21.11 -3.61
CA GLN A 110 -3.18 21.61 -4.41
C GLN A 110 -3.32 20.85 -5.74
N ALA A 111 -2.20 20.45 -6.36
CA ALA A 111 -2.22 19.63 -7.57
C ALA A 111 -2.88 18.27 -7.31
N ALA A 112 -2.55 17.62 -6.19
CA ALA A 112 -3.20 16.39 -5.76
C ALA A 112 -4.69 16.59 -5.44
N ALA A 113 -5.08 17.78 -4.94
CA ALA A 113 -6.48 18.11 -4.63
C ALA A 113 -7.39 18.05 -5.86
N HIS A 114 -6.86 18.32 -7.06
CA HIS A 114 -7.63 18.18 -8.30
C HIS A 114 -8.03 16.73 -8.60
N LYS A 115 -7.31 15.74 -8.06
CA LYS A 115 -7.58 14.31 -8.25
C LYS A 115 -8.22 13.65 -7.04
N CYS A 116 -8.17 14.27 -5.87
CA CYS A 116 -8.72 13.71 -4.64
C CYS A 116 -9.71 14.69 -3.98
N PRO A 117 -11.02 14.40 -4.01
CA PRO A 117 -12.02 15.26 -3.37
C PRO A 117 -11.92 15.27 -1.83
N GLY A 118 -11.12 14.38 -1.25
CA GLY A 118 -10.84 14.34 0.18
C GLY A 118 -9.84 15.40 0.63
N ILE A 119 -8.99 15.92 -0.25
CA ILE A 119 -8.00 16.95 0.08
C ILE A 119 -8.72 18.30 0.28
N GLY A 120 -8.39 19.01 1.35
CA GLY A 120 -9.05 20.26 1.73
C GLY A 120 -10.41 20.08 2.41
N SER A 121 -10.90 18.84 2.48
CA SER A 121 -12.22 18.48 3.02
C SER A 121 -12.11 17.70 4.34
N GLY A 122 -13.17 17.76 5.15
CA GLY A 122 -13.28 16.92 6.35
C GLY A 122 -12.43 17.40 7.52
N ALA A 123 -11.91 16.44 8.30
CA ALA A 123 -11.24 16.70 9.56
C ALA A 123 -9.91 17.44 9.36
N LEU A 124 -9.61 18.37 10.25
CA LEU A 124 -8.28 18.98 10.34
C LEU A 124 -7.34 17.97 11.01
N LEU A 125 -6.28 17.59 10.33
CA LEU A 125 -5.23 16.73 10.86
C LEU A 125 -4.07 17.62 11.31
N GLU A 126 -3.65 17.44 12.56
CA GLU A 126 -2.50 18.13 13.13
C GLU A 126 -1.21 17.79 12.39
N GLY A 127 -0.23 18.70 12.44
CA GLY A 127 1.08 18.51 11.81
C GLY A 127 1.79 17.23 12.29
N SER A 128 1.65 16.85 13.56
CA SER A 128 2.19 15.61 14.12
C SER A 128 1.58 14.35 13.49
N VAL A 129 0.26 14.34 13.27
CA VAL A 129 -0.44 13.22 12.61
C VAL A 129 0.00 13.08 11.15
N ILE A 130 0.24 14.21 10.48
CA ILE A 130 0.76 14.22 9.11
C ILE A 130 2.19 13.69 9.07
N ALA A 131 3.04 14.14 10.00
CA ALA A 131 4.40 13.63 10.16
C ALA A 131 4.41 12.11 10.40
N ASP A 132 3.55 11.59 11.27
CA ASP A 132 3.46 10.15 11.53
C ASP A 132 3.10 9.36 10.27
N ARG A 133 2.15 9.85 9.47
CA ARG A 133 1.74 9.20 8.20
C ARG A 133 2.86 9.24 7.15
N LEU A 134 3.53 10.38 7.04
CA LEU A 134 4.69 10.54 6.15
C LEU A 134 5.82 9.59 6.58
N MET A 135 6.16 9.55 7.86
CA MET A 135 7.21 8.67 8.39
C MET A 135 6.84 7.20 8.27
N THR A 136 5.56 6.84 8.42
CA THR A 136 5.07 5.48 8.14
C THR A 136 5.30 5.11 6.68
N ARG A 137 5.03 6.04 5.73
CA ARG A 137 5.26 5.80 4.30
C ARG A 137 6.75 5.67 3.94
N ILE A 138 7.59 6.51 4.52
CA ILE A 138 9.04 6.52 4.28
C ILE A 138 9.70 5.27 4.87
N SER A 139 9.27 4.82 6.05
CA SER A 139 9.86 3.66 6.72
C SER A 139 9.32 2.32 6.20
N ASN A 140 8.15 2.30 5.56
CA ASN A 140 7.59 1.13 4.88
C ASN A 140 8.26 0.93 3.51
N ASN A 141 9.44 0.32 3.56
CA ASN A 141 10.22 0.01 2.37
C ASN A 141 9.56 -1.09 1.56
N ALA A 142 9.38 -0.84 0.26
CA ALA A 142 8.99 -1.86 -0.69
C ALA A 142 10.03 -2.99 -0.70
N LEU A 143 9.55 -4.23 -0.85
CA LEU A 143 10.44 -5.36 -1.08
C LEU A 143 11.16 -5.18 -2.41
N VAL A 144 12.47 -5.45 -2.41
CA VAL A 144 13.28 -5.57 -3.62
C VAL A 144 14.02 -6.89 -3.51
N LEU A 145 13.68 -7.82 -4.39
CA LEU A 145 14.23 -9.16 -4.46
C LEU A 145 15.31 -9.21 -5.53
N ASP A 146 16.38 -9.96 -5.25
CA ASP A 146 17.46 -10.16 -6.20
C ASP A 146 16.97 -10.82 -7.51
N TYR A 147 17.52 -10.43 -8.66
CA TYR A 147 17.16 -11.00 -9.96
C TYR A 147 17.41 -12.52 -10.06
N ALA A 148 18.30 -13.06 -9.24
CA ALA A 148 18.57 -14.49 -9.17
C ALA A 148 17.41 -15.29 -8.52
N LEU A 149 16.53 -14.64 -7.76
CA LEU A 149 15.36 -15.30 -7.16
C LEU A 149 14.28 -15.50 -8.23
N ARG A 150 13.87 -16.76 -8.41
CA ARG A 150 12.78 -17.12 -9.31
C ARG A 150 11.45 -17.00 -8.58
N TRP A 151 10.42 -16.48 -9.26
CA TRP A 151 9.10 -16.25 -8.67
C TRP A 151 8.50 -17.50 -8.01
N GLU A 152 8.70 -18.67 -8.61
CA GLU A 152 8.19 -19.96 -8.12
C GLU A 152 8.88 -20.42 -6.84
N THR A 153 10.07 -19.90 -6.56
CA THR A 153 10.87 -20.24 -5.38
C THR A 153 10.60 -19.30 -4.20
N ILE A 154 9.85 -18.21 -4.41
CA ILE A 154 9.50 -17.27 -3.36
C ILE A 154 8.49 -17.92 -2.40
N ASP A 155 8.88 -17.99 -1.14
CA ASP A 155 8.08 -18.45 -0.01
C ASP A 155 8.02 -17.42 1.13
N GLU A 156 7.34 -17.75 2.22
CA GLU A 156 7.22 -16.90 3.40
C GLU A 156 8.59 -16.53 3.98
N ASN A 157 9.54 -17.47 4.01
CA ASN A 157 10.87 -17.23 4.58
C ASN A 157 11.70 -16.30 3.70
N THR A 158 11.51 -16.37 2.38
CA THR A 158 12.16 -15.50 1.39
C THR A 158 11.80 -14.04 1.63
N ILE A 159 10.54 -13.76 1.95
CA ILE A 159 10.03 -12.40 2.11
C ILE A 159 10.12 -11.90 3.56
N LEU A 160 9.78 -12.75 4.53
CA LEU A 160 9.61 -12.37 5.93
C LEU A 160 10.85 -12.66 6.78
N GLY A 161 11.82 -13.40 6.24
CA GLY A 161 12.95 -13.91 7.01
C GLY A 161 12.48 -14.81 8.15
N ARG A 162 12.89 -14.52 9.40
CA ARG A 162 12.46 -15.24 10.61
C ARG A 162 11.16 -14.71 11.24
N LYS A 163 10.52 -13.68 10.68
CA LYS A 163 9.23 -13.18 11.18
C LYS A 163 8.15 -14.19 10.81
N ARG A 164 7.68 -14.96 11.79
CA ARG A 164 6.68 -16.01 11.60
C ARG A 164 5.28 -15.39 11.50
N PHE A 165 4.45 -15.91 10.60
CA PHE A 165 3.01 -15.63 10.63
C PHE A 165 2.45 -15.93 12.03
N PRO A 166 1.53 -15.11 12.56
CA PRO A 166 0.65 -15.56 13.63
C PRO A 166 -0.02 -16.84 13.12
N ALA A 167 0.17 -17.96 13.83
CA ALA A 167 -0.29 -19.27 13.35
C ALA A 167 -1.76 -19.19 12.92
N HIS A 168 -2.04 -19.49 11.66
CA HIS A 168 -3.41 -19.71 11.20
C HIS A 168 -3.95 -20.92 11.95
N SER A 169 -5.00 -20.75 12.75
CA SER A 169 -5.73 -21.84 13.37
C SER A 169 -6.53 -22.57 12.29
N ASN A 170 -5.87 -23.40 11.49
CA ASN A 170 -6.48 -24.41 10.63
C ASN A 170 -5.41 -25.43 10.20
N ASP A 171 -4.91 -26.20 11.17
CA ASP A 171 -4.32 -27.52 10.89
C ASP A 171 -5.29 -28.57 11.45
N THR A 172 -6.38 -28.80 10.71
CA THR A 172 -7.17 -30.04 10.83
C THR A 172 -6.87 -30.87 9.59
N ARG A 173 -5.70 -31.51 9.57
CA ARG A 173 -5.47 -32.69 8.74
C ARG A 173 -6.29 -33.85 9.31
N PRO A 174 -7.18 -34.50 8.55
CA PRO A 174 -7.74 -35.78 8.96
C PRO A 174 -6.67 -36.87 8.84
N ALA A 175 -6.72 -37.81 9.78
CA ALA A 175 -5.91 -39.03 9.82
C ALA A 175 -6.31 -40.03 8.72
#